data_AF-A0A835V8U6-F1
#
_entry.id   AF-A0A835V8U6-F1
#
_cell.length_a   1.000
_cell.length_b   1.000
_cell.length_c   1.000
_cell.angle_alpha   90.00
_cell.angle_beta   90.00
_cell.angle_gamma   90.00
#
_symmetry.space_group_name_H-M   'P 1'
#
loop_
_entity.id
_entity.type
_entity.pdbx_description
1 polymer ?
#
loop_
_entity_poly.entity_id
_entity_poly.type
_entity_poly.pdbx_seq_one_letter_code
_entity_poly.pdbx_strand_id
1 'polypeptide(L)'
;MQKNVAQYAKIVCIFAYGQTGSGKTYTMMGKPEAPEQKGLIPRSLEQIFETSQSLQCQGWTYKIQASMLEIYNETIRDLLSSNRSTSTYLTLLNKQYTIKHDSAGNTHVSDLTIVDVCSIKEISFLLDQAARSRLVGKTHMNEQSSRSHFVFTLRISGLNVAMEQQVQGVLNMINLAGSERLAKSGSTGDRL
;
A
#
# COMPACT_ATOMS: atom_id res chain seq x y z
N MET A 1 2.95 16.92 -34.59
CA MET A 1 4.13 17.16 -33.74
C MET A 1 3.81 16.69 -32.34
N GLN A 2 4.41 15.59 -31.87
CA GLN A 2 4.39 15.24 -30.44
C GLN A 2 5.35 16.21 -29.74
N LYS A 3 4.81 17.18 -29.01
CA LYS A 3 5.63 18.07 -28.18
C LYS A 3 6.11 17.29 -26.95
N ASN A 4 7.40 17.37 -26.66
CA ASN A 4 8.03 16.73 -25.50
C ASN A 4 7.57 17.41 -24.21
N VAL A 5 6.61 16.79 -23.52
CA VAL A 5 6.20 17.15 -22.16
C VAL A 5 7.34 16.78 -21.21
N ALA A 6 7.78 17.72 -20.36
CA ALA A 6 8.78 17.42 -19.35
C ALA A 6 8.17 16.43 -18.33
N GLN A 7 8.76 15.23 -18.22
CA GLN A 7 8.31 14.17 -17.33
C GLN A 7 9.28 14.00 -16.16
N TYR A 8 8.79 14.23 -14.94
CA TYR A 8 9.56 13.98 -13.71
C TYR A 8 8.98 12.78 -12.97
N ALA A 9 9.77 11.72 -12.80
CA ALA A 9 9.39 10.55 -12.02
C ALA A 9 10.23 10.45 -10.74
N LYS A 10 9.59 10.39 -9.57
CA LYS A 10 10.28 10.16 -8.29
C LYS A 10 9.65 9.00 -7.52
N ILE A 11 10.50 8.18 -6.92
CA ILE A 11 10.09 7.05 -6.08
C ILE A 11 10.63 7.28 -4.68
N VAL A 12 9.75 7.17 -3.68
CA VAL A 12 10.09 7.30 -2.25
C VAL A 12 9.64 6.04 -1.53
N CYS A 13 10.50 5.52 -0.65
CA CYS A 13 10.20 4.35 0.18
C CYS A 13 10.44 4.69 1.65
N ILE A 14 9.44 4.44 2.49
CA ILE A 14 9.51 4.63 3.95
C ILE A 14 9.27 3.28 4.60
N PHE A 15 10.17 2.88 5.50
CA PHE A 15 10.11 1.61 6.21
C PHE A 15 9.94 1.84 7.72
N ALA A 16 9.04 1.08 8.34
CA ALA A 16 9.05 0.86 9.78
C ALA A 16 9.65 -0.53 10.07
N TYR A 17 10.72 -0.55 10.85
CA TYR A 17 11.51 -1.73 11.20
C TYR A 17 11.74 -1.79 12.71
N GLY A 18 11.84 -3.01 13.26
CA GLY A 18 12.01 -3.26 14.69
C GLY A 18 11.38 -4.57 15.13
N GLN A 19 11.64 -4.98 16.37
CA GLN A 19 11.08 -6.19 16.95
C GLN A 19 9.55 -6.10 17.12
N THR A 20 8.88 -7.24 17.29
CA THR A 20 7.47 -7.27 17.68
C THR A 20 7.24 -6.49 18.98
N GLY A 21 6.15 -5.72 19.02
CA GLY A 21 5.84 -4.81 20.13
C GLY A 21 6.55 -3.44 20.09
N SER A 22 7.50 -3.20 19.17
CA SER A 22 8.25 -1.92 19.12
C SER A 22 7.46 -0.72 18.57
N GLY A 23 6.16 -0.87 18.30
CA GLY A 23 5.31 0.21 17.81
C GLY A 23 5.27 0.42 16.29
N LYS A 24 5.88 -0.43 15.45
CA LYS A 24 5.90 -0.25 13.97
C LYS A 24 4.52 0.04 13.36
N THR A 25 3.53 -0.80 13.67
CA THR A 25 2.16 -0.65 13.19
C THR A 25 1.51 0.63 13.72
N TYR A 26 1.79 0.99 14.98
CA TYR A 26 1.29 2.23 15.58
C TYR A 26 1.90 3.45 14.87
N THR A 27 3.20 3.45 14.57
CA THR A 27 3.84 4.53 13.80
C THR A 27 3.28 4.64 12.40
N MET A 28 3.08 3.52 11.68
CA MET A 28 2.64 3.56 10.28
C MET A 28 1.14 3.84 10.14
N MET A 29 0.30 3.20 10.95
CA MET A 29 -1.16 3.28 10.81
C MET A 29 -1.82 4.11 11.91
N GLY A 30 -1.26 4.08 13.12
CA GLY A 30 -1.89 4.67 14.29
C GLY A 30 -2.98 3.79 14.88
N LYS A 31 -3.93 4.42 15.57
CA LYS A 31 -5.16 3.77 16.05
C LYS A 31 -6.35 4.22 15.20
N PRO A 32 -7.04 3.31 14.50
CA PRO A 32 -8.20 3.67 13.67
C PRO A 32 -9.31 4.39 14.44
N GLU A 33 -9.50 4.04 15.71
CA GLU A 33 -10.59 4.56 16.55
C GLU A 33 -10.27 5.90 17.25
N ALA A 34 -9.05 6.41 17.07
CA ALA A 34 -8.55 7.61 17.75
C ALA A 34 -8.00 8.59 16.71
N PRO A 35 -8.81 9.54 16.19
CA PRO A 35 -8.41 10.46 15.13
C PRO A 35 -7.14 11.27 15.42
N GLU A 36 -6.87 11.57 16.70
CA GLU A 36 -5.67 12.28 17.16
C GLU A 36 -4.41 11.40 17.09
N GLN A 37 -4.57 10.08 17.06
CA GLN A 37 -3.50 9.07 17.03
C GLN A 37 -3.31 8.45 15.65
N LYS A 38 -3.59 9.19 14.57
CA LYS A 38 -3.24 8.78 13.19
C LYS A 38 -1.73 8.53 13.06
N GLY A 39 -1.37 7.47 12.36
CA GLY A 39 0.02 7.17 12.00
C GLY A 39 0.48 7.93 10.76
N LEU A 40 1.64 7.54 10.24
CA LEU A 40 2.26 8.18 9.10
C LEU A 40 1.42 8.06 7.81
N ILE A 41 0.89 6.87 7.51
CA ILE A 41 0.09 6.61 6.29
C ILE A 41 -1.12 7.55 6.20
N PRO A 42 -2.07 7.56 7.16
CA PRO A 42 -3.24 8.45 7.06
C PRO A 42 -2.86 9.93 7.01
N ARG A 43 -1.84 10.38 7.78
CA ARG A 43 -1.39 11.78 7.77
C ARG A 43 -0.77 12.19 6.43
N SER A 44 0.09 11.36 5.85
CA SER A 44 0.70 11.63 4.54
C SER A 44 -0.37 11.73 3.46
N LEU A 45 -1.41 10.90 3.53
CA LEU A 45 -2.49 10.92 2.54
C LEU A 45 -3.35 12.17 2.65
N GLU A 46 -3.70 12.59 3.87
CA GLU A 46 -4.40 13.86 4.11
C GLU A 46 -3.63 15.03 3.49
N GLN A 47 -2.34 15.14 3.80
CA GLN A 47 -1.49 16.20 3.27
C GLN A 47 -1.37 16.15 1.72
N ILE A 48 -1.24 14.97 1.13
CA ILE A 48 -1.18 14.81 -0.34
C ILE A 48 -2.48 15.25 -0.98
N PHE A 49 -3.64 14.88 -0.43
CA PHE A 49 -4.94 15.28 -0.95
C PHE A 49 -5.17 16.78 -0.82
N GLU A 50 -4.91 17.37 0.35
CA GLU A 50 -5.00 18.82 0.57
C GLU A 50 -4.11 19.58 -0.41
N THR A 51 -2.85 19.14 -0.57
CA THR A 51 -1.91 19.74 -1.52
C THR A 51 -2.43 19.61 -2.95
N SER A 52 -2.91 18.43 -3.35
CA SER A 52 -3.43 18.19 -4.70
C SER A 52 -4.61 19.10 -5.04
N GLN A 53 -5.51 19.36 -4.06
CA GLN A 53 -6.64 20.26 -4.21
C GLN A 53 -6.20 21.72 -4.29
N SER A 54 -5.27 22.14 -3.44
CA SER A 54 -4.73 23.51 -3.45
C SER A 54 -4.05 23.86 -4.78
N LEU A 55 -3.41 22.90 -5.44
CA LEU A 55 -2.72 23.10 -6.70
C LEU A 55 -3.66 23.11 -7.93
N GLN A 56 -4.95 22.75 -7.76
CA GLN A 56 -5.93 22.82 -8.85
C GLN A 56 -6.10 24.26 -9.36
N CYS A 57 -6.05 25.26 -8.46
CA CYS A 57 -6.13 26.67 -8.85
C CYS A 57 -4.94 27.12 -9.73
N GLN A 58 -3.84 26.35 -9.74
CA GLN A 58 -2.66 26.56 -10.57
C GLN A 58 -2.71 25.74 -11.87
N GLY A 59 -3.83 25.09 -12.18
CA GLY A 59 -4.03 24.29 -13.40
C GLY A 59 -3.54 22.85 -13.33
N TRP A 60 -3.18 22.35 -12.14
CA TRP A 60 -2.80 20.94 -11.96
C TRP A 60 -4.03 20.03 -11.79
N THR A 61 -4.01 18.89 -12.47
CA THR A 61 -4.94 17.78 -12.25
C THR A 61 -4.17 16.55 -11.83
N TYR A 62 -4.61 15.89 -10.76
CA TYR A 62 -3.94 14.71 -10.21
C TYR A 62 -4.81 13.46 -10.30
N LYS A 63 -4.22 12.37 -10.76
CA LYS A 63 -4.74 11.00 -10.61
C LYS A 63 -3.96 10.32 -9.49
N ILE A 64 -4.69 9.83 -8.49
CA ILE A 64 -4.12 9.12 -7.33
C ILE A 64 -4.64 7.69 -7.33
N GLN A 65 -3.74 6.73 -7.21
CA GLN A 65 -4.08 5.31 -7.18
C GLN A 65 -3.40 4.62 -6.00
N ALA A 66 -4.11 3.72 -5.32
CA ALA A 66 -3.61 2.97 -4.18
C ALA A 66 -3.61 1.47 -4.44
N SER A 67 -2.62 0.77 -3.89
CA SER A 67 -2.59 -0.69 -3.80
C SER A 67 -2.05 -1.09 -2.42
N MET A 68 -2.59 -2.18 -1.85
CA MET A 68 -2.16 -2.69 -0.55
C MET A 68 -1.97 -4.19 -0.63
N LEU A 69 -0.79 -4.66 -0.21
CA LEU A 69 -0.49 -6.08 -0.14
C LEU A 69 0.14 -6.46 1.18
N GLU A 70 0.03 -7.74 1.48
CA GLU A 70 0.73 -8.42 2.56
C GLU A 70 1.68 -9.46 1.96
N ILE A 71 2.87 -9.58 2.54
CA ILE A 71 3.81 -10.67 2.26
C ILE A 71 3.91 -11.50 3.52
N TYR A 72 3.51 -12.76 3.43
CA TYR A 72 3.57 -13.71 4.54
C TYR A 72 4.08 -15.05 4.01
N ASN A 73 5.14 -15.57 4.63
CA ASN A 73 5.80 -16.81 4.20
C ASN A 73 6.07 -16.85 2.68
N GLU A 74 6.75 -15.82 2.17
CA GLU A 74 7.06 -15.62 0.74
C GLU A 74 5.84 -15.57 -0.20
N THR A 75 4.63 -15.54 0.35
CA THR A 75 3.38 -15.49 -0.42
C THR A 75 2.81 -14.08 -0.39
N ILE A 76 2.52 -13.54 -1.58
CA ILE A 76 1.88 -12.23 -1.74
C ILE A 76 0.36 -12.40 -1.65
N ARG A 77 -0.27 -11.55 -0.84
CA ARG A 77 -1.73 -11.45 -0.73
C ARG A 77 -2.19 -10.03 -1.00
N ASP A 78 -3.11 -9.89 -1.93
CA ASP A 78 -3.80 -8.62 -2.20
C ASP A 78 -4.85 -8.33 -1.12
N LEU A 79 -4.69 -7.21 -0.42
CA LEU A 79 -5.56 -6.81 0.68
C LEU A 79 -6.80 -6.03 0.25
N LEU A 80 -6.84 -5.56 -1.01
CA LEU A 80 -7.95 -4.81 -1.60
C LEU A 80 -8.83 -5.67 -2.49
N SER A 81 -8.39 -6.89 -2.82
CA SER A 81 -9.20 -7.84 -3.60
C SER A 81 -10.57 -8.08 -2.95
N SER A 82 -11.64 -7.83 -3.71
CA SER A 82 -13.00 -8.04 -3.24
C SER A 82 -13.37 -9.52 -3.27
N ASN A 83 -13.46 -10.14 -2.09
CA ASN A 83 -13.87 -11.54 -1.95
C ASN A 83 -15.39 -11.72 -2.06
N ARG A 84 -16.06 -10.96 -2.94
CA ARG A 84 -17.53 -10.82 -2.98
C ARG A 84 -18.11 -11.25 -4.32
N SER A 85 -18.25 -12.57 -4.50
CA SER A 85 -19.45 -13.27 -4.98
C SER A 85 -19.09 -14.70 -5.43
N THR A 86 -19.98 -15.65 -5.18
CA THR A 86 -19.84 -17.08 -5.53
C THR A 86 -19.61 -17.35 -7.03
N SER A 87 -19.86 -16.36 -7.90
CA SER A 87 -19.57 -16.42 -9.35
C SER A 87 -18.13 -16.03 -9.71
N THR A 88 -17.41 -15.31 -8.84
CA THR A 88 -16.01 -14.89 -9.04
C THR A 88 -14.97 -15.87 -8.49
N TYR A 89 -15.39 -17.00 -7.90
CA TYR A 89 -14.47 -17.98 -7.33
C TYR A 89 -13.52 -18.55 -8.39
N LEU A 90 -14.00 -18.78 -9.61
CA LEU A 90 -13.18 -19.26 -10.74
C LEU A 90 -12.17 -18.20 -11.22
N THR A 91 -12.50 -16.90 -11.15
CA THR A 91 -11.60 -15.81 -11.55
C THR A 91 -10.54 -15.50 -10.49
N LEU A 92 -10.87 -15.69 -9.20
CA LEU A 92 -9.91 -15.53 -8.09
C LEU A 92 -8.91 -16.68 -8.01
N LEU A 93 -9.29 -17.90 -8.41
CA LEU A 93 -8.39 -19.07 -8.47
C LEU A 93 -7.26 -18.90 -9.52
N ASN A 94 -7.41 -18.00 -10.47
CA ASN A 94 -6.42 -17.76 -11.53
C ASN A 94 -5.54 -16.52 -11.30
N LYS A 95 -5.75 -15.77 -10.21
CA LYS A 95 -4.88 -14.62 -9.90
C LYS A 95 -3.57 -15.11 -9.33
N GLN A 96 -2.48 -14.83 -10.02
CA GLN A 96 -1.13 -15.18 -9.57
C GLN A 96 -0.34 -13.90 -9.30
N TYR A 97 -0.19 -13.55 -8.02
CA TYR A 97 0.58 -12.39 -7.60
C TYR A 97 2.08 -12.68 -7.74
N THR A 98 2.65 -12.33 -8.90
CA THR A 98 4.06 -12.58 -9.22
C THR A 98 4.80 -11.26 -9.36
N ILE A 99 6.03 -11.20 -8.86
CA ILE A 99 6.91 -10.05 -9.04
C ILE A 99 7.40 -10.03 -10.50
N LYS A 100 7.19 -8.90 -11.18
CA LYS A 100 7.57 -8.67 -12.57
C LYS A 100 8.39 -7.40 -12.69
N HIS A 101 9.30 -7.38 -13.66
CA HIS A 101 10.08 -6.21 -14.02
C HIS A 101 9.67 -5.76 -15.42
N ASP A 102 9.42 -4.46 -15.58
CA ASP A 102 9.20 -3.89 -16.92
C ASP A 102 10.54 -3.60 -17.63
N SER A 103 10.47 -3.20 -18.90
CA SER A 103 11.66 -2.87 -19.71
C SER A 103 12.45 -1.66 -19.20
N ALA A 104 11.85 -0.84 -18.32
CA ALA A 104 12.50 0.28 -17.66
C ALA A 104 13.10 -0.11 -16.29
N GLY A 105 13.00 -1.37 -15.88
CA GLY A 105 13.51 -1.88 -14.61
C GLY A 105 12.59 -1.64 -13.42
N ASN A 106 11.36 -1.18 -13.62
CA ASN A 106 10.41 -1.00 -12.52
C ASN A 106 9.81 -2.34 -12.09
N THR A 107 9.84 -2.58 -10.79
CA THR A 107 9.25 -3.76 -10.17
C THR A 107 7.76 -3.54 -9.89
N HIS A 108 6.91 -4.48 -10.30
CA HIS A 108 5.49 -4.50 -9.95
C HIS A 108 5.02 -5.92 -9.64
N VAL A 109 3.83 -6.04 -9.05
CA VAL A 109 3.18 -7.33 -8.76
C VAL A 109 2.02 -7.50 -9.75
N SER A 110 1.97 -8.64 -10.46
CA SER A 110 0.86 -8.94 -11.37
C SER A 110 -0.46 -9.11 -10.64
N ASP A 111 -1.56 -8.79 -11.32
CA ASP A 111 -2.94 -8.99 -10.87
C ASP A 111 -3.36 -8.28 -9.56
N LEU A 112 -2.45 -7.47 -9.01
CA LEU A 112 -2.70 -6.67 -7.81
C LEU A 112 -3.80 -5.64 -8.09
N THR A 113 -4.80 -5.59 -7.22
CA THR A 113 -5.85 -4.59 -7.27
C THR A 113 -5.26 -3.19 -7.04
N ILE A 114 -5.43 -2.34 -8.05
CA ILE A 114 -5.10 -0.92 -8.02
C ILE A 114 -6.42 -0.15 -8.04
N VAL A 115 -6.65 0.69 -7.04
CA VAL A 115 -7.89 1.45 -6.87
C VAL A 115 -7.61 2.92 -7.12
N ASP A 116 -8.40 3.55 -7.99
CA ASP A 116 -8.41 5.00 -8.14
C ASP A 116 -9.02 5.62 -6.88
N VAL A 117 -8.33 6.60 -6.29
CA VAL A 117 -8.75 7.24 -5.05
C VAL A 117 -9.10 8.69 -5.33
N CYS A 118 -10.35 9.05 -5.08
CA CYS A 118 -10.88 10.39 -5.32
C CYS A 118 -11.08 11.20 -4.04
N SER A 119 -11.01 10.57 -2.86
CA SER A 119 -11.21 11.24 -1.58
C SER A 119 -10.48 10.59 -0.40
N ILE A 120 -10.24 11.39 0.66
CA ILE A 120 -9.70 10.89 1.94
C ILE A 120 -10.62 9.82 2.55
N LYS A 121 -11.94 9.94 2.35
CA LYS A 121 -12.92 8.96 2.85
C LYS A 121 -12.73 7.58 2.21
N GLU A 122 -12.48 7.53 0.90
CA GLU A 122 -12.19 6.28 0.19
C GLU A 122 -10.90 5.63 0.72
N ILE A 123 -9.86 6.42 1.00
CA ILE A 123 -8.64 5.89 1.62
C ILE A 123 -8.90 5.26 2.97
N SER A 124 -9.63 5.96 3.85
CA SER A 124 -9.97 5.41 5.16
C SER A 124 -10.73 4.09 5.03
N PHE A 125 -11.64 4.00 4.06
CA PHE A 125 -12.35 2.76 3.74
C PHE A 125 -11.40 1.66 3.24
N LEU A 126 -10.45 1.97 2.34
CA LEU A 126 -9.47 1.01 1.84
C LEU A 126 -8.52 0.52 2.95
N LEU A 127 -8.09 1.40 3.85
CA LEU A 127 -7.24 1.05 4.99
C LEU A 127 -7.99 0.14 5.97
N ASP A 128 -9.26 0.41 6.24
CA ASP A 128 -10.12 -0.45 7.06
C ASP A 128 -10.42 -1.79 6.39
N GLN A 129 -10.67 -1.80 5.07
CA GLN A 129 -10.80 -3.02 4.29
C GLN A 129 -9.52 -3.86 4.39
N ALA A 130 -8.35 -3.26 4.17
CA ALA A 130 -7.07 -3.97 4.26
C ALA A 130 -6.81 -4.50 5.68
N ALA A 131 -7.15 -3.74 6.72
CA ALA A 131 -7.06 -4.19 8.10
C ALA A 131 -7.95 -5.43 8.34
N ARG A 132 -9.21 -5.40 7.87
CA ARG A 132 -10.13 -6.54 7.94
C ARG A 132 -9.64 -7.75 7.14
N SER A 133 -9.13 -7.55 5.93
CA SER A 133 -8.53 -8.62 5.10
C SER A 133 -7.39 -9.32 5.84
N ARG A 134 -6.56 -8.56 6.57
CA ARG A 134 -5.49 -9.12 7.41
C ARG A 134 -6.04 -9.89 8.61
N LEU A 135 -7.14 -9.44 9.23
CA LEU A 135 -7.78 -10.15 10.35
C LEU A 135 -8.38 -11.51 9.92
N VAL A 136 -9.00 -11.60 8.74
CA VAL A 136 -9.53 -12.88 8.22
C VAL A 136 -8.41 -13.89 7.95
N GLY A 137 -7.19 -13.42 7.62
CA GLY A 137 -6.00 -14.28 7.64
C GLY A 137 -5.69 -14.87 9.02
N LYS A 138 -5.88 -14.08 10.09
CA LYS A 138 -5.57 -14.47 11.47
C LYS A 138 -6.47 -15.58 12.02
N THR A 139 -7.72 -15.70 11.58
CA THR A 139 -8.62 -16.78 12.06
C THR A 139 -8.22 -18.16 11.55
N HIS A 140 -7.39 -18.23 10.49
CA HIS A 140 -6.86 -19.49 9.98
C HIS A 140 -5.47 -19.84 10.54
N MET A 141 -4.62 -18.89 10.92
CA MET A 141 -3.29 -19.13 11.51
C MET A 141 -2.86 -17.98 12.46
N ASN A 142 -2.24 -18.32 13.60
CA ASN A 142 -1.82 -17.46 14.72
C ASN A 142 -1.29 -16.04 14.39
N GLU A 143 -1.46 -15.11 15.36
CA GLU A 143 -0.95 -13.72 15.46
C GLU A 143 -0.09 -13.18 14.28
N GLN A 144 -0.71 -12.99 13.11
CA GLN A 144 0.01 -12.83 11.84
C GLN A 144 0.74 -11.49 11.65
N SER A 145 0.35 -10.42 12.36
CA SER A 145 0.94 -9.08 12.12
C SER A 145 2.40 -8.94 12.56
N SER A 146 2.90 -9.83 13.42
CA SER A 146 4.33 -9.90 13.77
C SER A 146 5.15 -10.61 12.70
N ARG A 147 4.53 -11.44 11.86
CA ARG A 147 5.20 -12.34 10.92
C ARG A 147 4.96 -11.98 9.45
N SER A 148 4.15 -10.97 9.17
CA SER A 148 3.86 -10.50 7.83
C SER A 148 4.34 -9.07 7.59
N HIS A 149 4.80 -8.81 6.37
CA HIS A 149 5.13 -7.47 5.91
C HIS A 149 3.91 -6.85 5.26
N PHE A 150 3.62 -5.59 5.56
CA PHE A 150 2.56 -4.82 4.92
C PHE A 150 3.17 -3.76 4.02
N VAL A 151 2.67 -3.67 2.80
CA VAL A 151 3.12 -2.69 1.80
C VAL A 151 1.90 -1.91 1.34
N PHE A 152 1.92 -0.60 1.61
CA PHE A 152 1.02 0.38 1.03
C PHE A 152 1.76 1.12 -0.08
N THR A 153 1.20 1.16 -1.28
CA THR A 153 1.76 1.92 -2.40
C THR A 153 0.74 2.92 -2.91
N LEU A 154 1.16 4.19 -2.95
CA LEU A 154 0.42 5.28 -3.57
C LEU A 154 1.13 5.72 -4.85
N ARG A 155 0.39 5.78 -5.95
CA ARG A 155 0.85 6.29 -7.24
C ARG A 155 0.14 7.60 -7.51
N ILE A 156 0.91 8.64 -7.83
CA ILE A 156 0.40 9.98 -8.10
C ILE A 156 0.86 10.35 -9.50
N SER A 157 -0.07 10.75 -10.36
CA SER A 157 0.23 11.32 -11.67
C SER A 157 -0.40 12.69 -11.75
N GLY A 158 0.41 13.73 -11.97
CA GLY A 158 -0.04 15.11 -12.13
C GLY A 158 0.15 15.59 -13.56
N LEU A 159 -0.80 16.36 -14.06
CA LEU A 159 -0.75 17.01 -15.37
C LEU A 159 -1.08 18.49 -15.22
N ASN A 160 -0.26 19.36 -15.82
CA ASN A 160 -0.57 20.76 -16.03
C ASN A 160 -0.51 21.06 -17.52
N VAL A 161 -1.68 21.22 -18.14
CA VAL A 161 -1.80 21.39 -19.59
C VAL A 161 -1.26 22.76 -20.02
N ALA A 162 -1.51 23.81 -19.23
CA ALA A 162 -1.07 25.16 -19.55
C ALA A 162 0.46 25.30 -19.53
N MET A 163 1.12 24.57 -18.62
CA MET A 163 2.58 24.54 -18.51
C MET A 163 3.24 23.45 -19.37
N GLU A 164 2.46 22.62 -20.08
CA GLU A 164 2.95 21.42 -20.79
C GLU A 164 3.84 20.53 -19.89
N GLN A 165 3.43 20.30 -18.64
CA GLN A 165 4.19 19.54 -17.63
C GLN A 165 3.45 18.29 -17.14
N GLN A 166 4.20 17.21 -16.93
CA GLN A 166 3.71 15.98 -16.31
C GLN A 166 4.64 15.53 -15.20
N VAL A 167 4.05 15.11 -14.08
CA VAL A 167 4.78 14.56 -12.94
C VAL A 167 4.22 13.20 -12.57
N GLN A 168 5.11 12.31 -12.16
CA GLN A 168 4.79 10.99 -11.64
C GLN A 168 5.53 10.76 -10.33
N GLY A 169 4.82 10.21 -9.36
CA GLY A 169 5.34 9.91 -8.03
C GLY A 169 4.86 8.56 -7.55
N VAL A 170 5.74 7.80 -6.92
CA VAL A 170 5.38 6.58 -6.19
C VAL A 170 5.86 6.71 -4.76
N LEU A 171 4.92 6.59 -3.81
CA LEU A 171 5.21 6.53 -2.38
C LEU A 171 4.91 5.11 -1.88
N ASN A 172 5.96 4.40 -1.45
CA ASN A 172 5.84 3.11 -0.80
C ASN A 172 6.01 3.30 0.71
N MET A 173 5.05 2.78 1.48
CA MET A 173 5.04 2.83 2.94
C MET A 173 4.95 1.41 3.46
N ILE A 174 6.05 0.93 4.03
CA ILE A 174 6.27 -0.48 4.37
C ILE A 174 6.31 -0.64 5.89
N ASN A 175 5.46 -1.51 6.43
CA ASN A 175 5.53 -1.97 7.81
C ASN A 175 6.08 -3.40 7.82
N LEU A 176 7.34 -3.56 8.22
CA LEU A 176 8.00 -4.86 8.17
C LEU A 176 7.54 -5.76 9.32
N ALA A 177 7.69 -7.08 9.12
CA ALA A 177 7.56 -8.06 10.20
C ALA A 177 8.56 -7.78 11.34
N GLY A 178 8.32 -8.42 12.49
CA GLY A 178 9.20 -8.39 13.64
C GLY A 178 10.61 -8.89 13.29
N SER A 179 11.63 -8.18 13.77
CA SER A 179 13.04 -8.55 13.57
C SER A 179 13.64 -9.44 14.66
N GLU A 180 12.82 -9.92 15.60
CA GLU A 180 13.25 -10.81 16.66
C GLU A 180 13.91 -12.08 16.12
N ARG A 181 14.99 -12.52 16.79
CA ARG A 181 15.68 -13.77 16.45
C ARG A 181 14.92 -14.94 17.09
N LEU A 182 14.67 -16.00 16.30
CA LEU A 182 14.04 -17.25 16.73
C LEU A 182 14.66 -17.86 18.01
N ALA A 183 15.96 -17.66 18.22
CA ALA A 183 16.67 -18.15 19.41
C ALA A 183 16.18 -17.53 20.75
N LYS A 184 15.46 -16.41 20.72
CA LYS A 184 14.92 -15.73 21.92
C LYS A 184 13.39 -15.84 22.06
N SER A 185 12.67 -16.35 21.07
CA SER A 185 11.19 -16.38 21.06
C SER A 185 10.57 -17.67 21.62
N GLY A 186 11.37 -18.69 21.96
CA GLY A 186 10.88 -19.96 22.50
C GLY A 186 10.03 -20.79 21.52
N SER A 187 9.92 -20.37 20.27
CA SER A 187 9.14 -21.06 19.24
C SER A 187 9.94 -22.23 18.67
N THR A 188 9.55 -23.46 19.00
CA THR A 188 9.92 -24.66 18.25
C THR A 188 9.38 -24.51 16.82
N GLY A 189 10.28 -24.24 15.89
CA GLY A 189 9.93 -23.96 14.50
C GLY A 189 9.35 -25.19 13.81
N ASP A 190 8.17 -25.04 13.22
CA ASP A 190 7.90 -25.77 11.99
C ASP A 190 8.86 -25.21 10.93
N ARG A 191 9.78 -26.07 10.51
CA ARG A 191 10.78 -25.77 9.48
C ARG A 191 10.08 -25.49 8.15
N LEU A 192 10.69 -24.54 7.42
CA LEU A 192 10.58 -24.22 5.99
C LEU A 192 9.81 -25.23 5.13
#